data_AF-A0A9W7AH70-F1
#
_entry.id   AF-A0A9W7AH70-F1
#
_cell.length_a   1.000
_cell.length_b   1.000
_cell.length_c   1.000
_cell.angle_alpha   90.00
_cell.angle_beta   90.00
_cell.angle_gamma   90.00
#
_symmetry.space_group_name_H-M   'P 1'
#
loop_
_entity.id
_entity.type
_entity.pdbx_description
1 polymer ?
#
loop_
_entity_poly.entity_id
_entity_poly.type
_entity_poly.pdbx_seq_one_letter_code
_entity_poly.pdbx_strand_id
1 'polypeptide(L)'
;MIGVQQRVSSLINTLPTTLPRKTSLSSRHSSLPPHSSLPPGLDDGFFITKTLTPPKSGFQGPIFDARARPYLTTSTNVTLPIALMILDPPTYPSLSRARKACRQGVVVLTNRVARPSFTRRLVSRLKSLVLLRPLPSFPKKKTIRGRAADRVTPTSKISIQTRITTKGYPSLSYAAPPFPLPVLYQDSHLALINKPSGVVTLSHRRGGHGKMSIRHALPHVLSPPSNTLNILRRPQPVHRLDKLTSGIMVIAKTKPALVKLSKSFAERDVQKYYTAILNGLPDEVGLVNGWNVIDSNCGVKQAITEWKVKEYATSLKASENYLTLVQFKPKTGRFHQLRIHASEVLGCPIIGDVEHDGGGESAMCFRESGMYLCSDGIEIKHPEFKSLEECPEMEGVEWEEREEGIYLKCRIETPEKFGKLMRRERERFEKFEEEGYETTEETNPETVMRYENRGEGFKRIFGDDRRPVILFDGVCNMCNSAVNLSLDWDAKGELRFAALQSDVGRELLKSVGRDEDDISTIVLVEDNEGPKGYTKSDAVLRIGSLLAPKYIPVDLASKLALAIVPKFLRDLFYDNVADNRYRVMGKRDECRLGDEGKFEDRFVPDEVLE
;
A
#
# COMPACT_ATOMS: atom_id res chain seq x y z
N MET A 1 -43.11 58.49 -21.80
CA MET A 1 -42.63 57.14 -21.45
C MET A 1 -42.02 57.23 -20.06
N ILE A 2 -42.83 57.11 -19.00
CA ILE A 2 -43.16 55.85 -18.28
C ILE A 2 -41.89 55.19 -17.70
N GLY A 3 -41.84 55.02 -16.37
CA GLY A 3 -40.95 54.04 -15.71
C GLY A 3 -39.93 54.62 -14.73
N VAL A 4 -40.33 55.27 -13.64
CA VAL A 4 -40.55 54.66 -12.30
C VAL A 4 -39.26 54.56 -11.46
N GLN A 5 -39.06 55.59 -10.63
CA GLN A 5 -38.69 55.42 -9.23
C GLN A 5 -39.86 54.77 -8.47
N GLN A 6 -39.63 53.69 -7.71
CA GLN A 6 -40.44 53.36 -6.52
C GLN A 6 -39.59 52.65 -5.44
N ARG A 7 -39.53 53.32 -4.28
CA ARG A 7 -39.66 52.82 -2.88
C ARG A 7 -38.79 51.62 -2.45
N VAL A 8 -37.77 51.78 -1.60
CA VAL A 8 -37.78 52.05 -0.13
C VAL A 8 -38.56 51.02 0.71
N SER A 9 -37.78 50.29 1.50
CA SER A 9 -38.07 49.62 2.79
C SER A 9 -39.23 48.64 2.89
N SER A 10 -38.91 47.38 3.17
CA SER A 10 -39.32 46.69 4.42
C SER A 10 -38.85 45.23 4.39
N LEU A 11 -38.09 44.83 5.41
CA LEU A 11 -38.18 43.55 6.13
C LEU A 11 -36.85 43.28 6.84
N ILE A 12 -36.76 43.95 7.97
CA ILE A 12 -35.98 43.59 9.14
C ILE A 12 -36.60 42.32 9.76
N ASN A 13 -35.74 41.46 10.30
CA ASN A 13 -35.97 40.33 11.22
C ASN A 13 -36.40 38.97 10.63
N THR A 14 -35.46 38.02 10.60
CA THR A 14 -35.50 36.79 11.43
C THR A 14 -34.09 36.18 11.55
N LEU A 15 -33.67 35.92 12.80
CA LEU A 15 -32.40 35.40 13.35
C LEU A 15 -32.11 33.92 12.97
N PRO A 16 -30.97 33.25 13.36
CA PRO A 16 -29.99 33.54 14.44
C PRO A 16 -28.49 33.50 14.03
N THR A 17 -27.61 34.37 14.52
CA THR A 17 -26.89 34.35 15.82
C THR A 17 -26.37 32.98 16.29
N THR A 18 -25.13 32.63 15.90
CA THR A 18 -24.04 32.13 16.78
C THR A 18 -22.79 31.78 15.95
N LEU A 19 -21.93 32.77 15.67
CA LEU A 19 -20.53 32.50 15.32
C LEU A 19 -19.73 32.44 16.63
N PRO A 20 -18.98 31.37 16.92
CA PRO A 20 -18.21 31.30 18.15
C PRO A 20 -17.15 32.39 18.17
N ARG A 21 -17.12 33.09 19.29
CA ARG A 21 -16.22 34.20 19.64
C ARG A 21 -14.78 33.90 19.25
N LYS A 22 -14.19 34.85 18.52
CA LYS A 22 -12.74 35.12 18.57
C LYS A 22 -12.37 35.35 20.03
N THR A 23 -11.77 34.35 20.67
CA THR A 23 -11.04 34.58 21.91
C THR A 23 -9.81 35.42 21.57
N SER A 24 -9.80 36.62 22.15
CA SER A 24 -8.71 37.57 22.10
C SER A 24 -7.46 36.98 22.76
N LEU A 25 -6.54 36.47 21.95
CA LEU A 25 -5.15 36.30 22.38
C LEU A 25 -4.42 37.61 22.10
N SER A 26 -4.15 38.32 23.19
CA SER A 26 -3.38 39.55 23.25
C SER A 26 -2.14 39.49 22.36
N SER A 27 -1.94 40.53 21.58
CA SER A 27 -0.68 40.90 20.97
C SER A 27 0.44 40.94 22.02
N ARG A 28 1.21 39.87 22.11
CA ARG A 28 2.58 39.90 22.61
C ARG A 28 3.48 39.50 21.46
N HIS A 29 4.49 40.34 21.20
CA HIS A 29 5.50 40.17 20.19
C HIS A 29 5.96 38.70 20.09
N SER A 30 5.77 38.10 18.93
CA SER A 30 6.14 36.72 18.61
C SER A 30 7.64 36.60 18.38
N SER A 31 8.44 36.77 19.44
CA SER A 31 9.76 36.17 19.51
C SER A 31 9.57 34.71 19.92
N LEU A 32 9.99 33.78 19.06
CA LEU A 32 10.20 32.40 19.48
C LEU A 32 11.14 32.41 20.70
N PRO A 33 10.95 31.54 21.72
CA PRO A 33 11.95 31.41 22.76
C PRO A 33 13.29 31.04 22.11
N PRO A 34 14.42 31.61 22.55
CA PRO A 34 15.72 31.34 21.96
C PRO A 34 16.05 29.87 22.23
N HIS A 35 16.02 29.04 21.18
CA HIS A 35 16.35 27.63 21.30
C HIS A 35 17.85 27.48 21.56
N SER A 36 18.16 26.86 22.70
CA SER A 36 19.50 26.55 23.22
C SER A 36 20.34 25.58 22.36
N SER A 37 19.83 25.17 21.20
CA SER A 37 20.49 24.26 20.25
C SER A 37 20.79 24.86 18.88
N LEU A 38 20.48 26.15 18.65
CA LEU A 38 20.98 26.86 17.48
C LEU A 38 22.49 27.09 17.64
N PRO A 39 23.31 26.84 16.61
CA PRO A 39 24.70 27.29 16.63
C PRO A 39 24.74 28.78 16.98
N PRO A 40 25.61 29.21 17.90
CA PRO A 40 25.67 30.61 18.33
C PRO A 40 25.88 31.52 17.11
N GLY A 41 24.95 32.47 16.88
CA GLY A 41 24.99 33.45 15.78
C GLY A 41 23.94 33.30 14.65
N LEU A 42 22.93 32.44 14.79
CA LEU A 42 21.78 32.36 13.87
C LEU A 42 20.65 33.31 14.30
N ASP A 43 20.04 34.01 13.33
CA ASP A 43 18.89 34.89 13.58
C ASP A 43 17.61 34.09 13.85
N ASP A 44 16.68 34.64 14.65
CA ASP A 44 15.41 34.00 14.97
C ASP A 44 14.59 33.64 13.71
N GLY A 45 14.06 32.41 13.69
CA GLY A 45 13.26 31.86 12.57
C GLY A 45 14.09 31.27 11.43
N PHE A 46 15.41 31.15 11.55
CA PHE A 46 16.25 30.38 10.63
C PHE A 46 16.57 28.99 11.20
N PHE A 47 16.35 27.96 10.38
CA PHE A 47 16.60 26.57 10.74
C PHE A 47 17.61 25.93 9.79
N ILE A 48 18.52 25.13 10.33
CA ILE A 48 19.46 24.34 9.52
C ILE A 48 18.72 23.14 8.96
N THR A 49 18.70 23.04 7.63
CA THR A 49 18.07 21.95 6.88
C THR A 49 19.05 20.87 6.46
N LYS A 50 20.32 21.24 6.27
CA LYS A 50 21.39 20.34 5.83
C LYS A 50 22.73 20.88 6.32
N THR A 51 23.59 20.00 6.81
CA THR A 51 24.98 20.35 7.13
C THR A 51 25.89 19.56 6.18
N LEU A 52 26.80 20.27 5.51
CA LEU A 52 27.83 19.71 4.64
C LEU A 52 29.17 19.80 5.37
N THR A 53 29.88 18.67 5.40
CA THR A 53 31.20 18.60 6.05
C THR A 53 32.25 18.50 4.95
N PRO A 54 33.14 19.49 4.82
CA PRO A 54 34.27 19.41 3.91
C PRO A 54 35.16 18.19 4.18
N PRO A 55 35.73 17.56 3.14
CA PRO A 55 36.67 16.45 3.29
C PRO A 55 37.95 16.89 4.02
N LYS A 56 38.47 16.02 4.90
CA LYS A 56 39.71 16.26 5.65
C LYS A 56 40.94 16.40 4.75
N SER A 57 40.93 15.72 3.60
CA SER A 57 41.99 15.72 2.58
C SER A 57 42.04 17.00 1.73
N GLY A 58 41.15 17.97 1.96
CA GLY A 58 41.00 19.13 1.09
C GLY A 58 40.05 18.85 -0.08
N PHE A 59 39.80 19.86 -0.89
CA PHE A 59 38.85 19.75 -2.00
C PHE A 59 39.57 19.13 -3.20
N GLN A 60 39.02 18.01 -3.69
CA GLN A 60 39.47 17.31 -4.88
C GLN A 60 38.25 17.01 -5.75
N GLY A 61 38.31 17.39 -7.03
CA GLY A 61 37.25 17.09 -7.99
C GLY A 61 37.23 18.03 -9.20
N PRO A 62 36.54 17.64 -10.28
CA PRO A 62 36.39 18.48 -11.46
C PRO A 62 35.45 19.64 -11.17
N ILE A 63 35.92 20.87 -11.39
CA ILE A 63 35.06 22.07 -11.41
C ILE A 63 34.76 22.40 -12.86
N PHE A 64 33.48 22.56 -13.19
CA PHE A 64 33.03 23.00 -14.52
C PHE A 64 32.88 24.52 -14.53
N ASP A 65 33.62 25.20 -15.41
CA ASP A 65 33.40 26.63 -15.69
C ASP A 65 32.06 26.86 -16.42
N ALA A 66 31.63 28.12 -16.54
CA ALA A 66 30.53 28.56 -17.39
C ALA A 66 30.67 28.12 -18.87
N ARG A 67 31.87 27.70 -19.30
CA ARG A 67 32.17 27.10 -20.61
C ARG A 67 32.34 25.57 -20.58
N ALA A 68 31.92 24.90 -19.51
CA ALA A 68 31.94 23.44 -19.33
C ALA A 68 33.34 22.77 -19.42
N ARG A 69 34.44 23.51 -19.29
CA ARG A 69 35.79 22.92 -19.23
C ARG A 69 36.07 22.42 -17.81
N PRO A 70 36.37 21.12 -17.61
CA PRO A 70 36.77 20.60 -16.31
C PRO A 70 38.20 21.01 -15.98
N TYR A 71 38.44 21.53 -14.79
CA TYR A 71 39.78 21.62 -14.21
C TYR A 71 39.79 20.99 -12.81
N LEU A 72 40.86 20.24 -12.51
CA LEU A 72 41.09 19.62 -11.22
C LEU A 72 41.62 20.67 -10.26
N THR A 73 40.90 20.97 -9.19
CA THR A 73 41.45 21.76 -8.08
C THR A 73 41.96 20.81 -7.01
N THR A 74 43.23 20.89 -6.69
CA THR A 74 43.81 20.36 -5.44
C THR A 74 44.10 21.54 -4.54
N SER A 75 43.15 21.94 -3.70
CA SER A 75 43.35 23.06 -2.79
C SER A 75 42.87 22.75 -1.37
N THR A 76 43.64 23.26 -0.40
CA THR A 76 43.31 23.18 1.03
C THR A 76 42.15 24.10 1.40
N ASN A 77 41.80 25.06 0.53
CA ASN A 77 40.60 25.87 0.66
C ASN A 77 40.01 26.21 -0.71
N VAL A 78 38.69 26.38 -0.76
CA VAL A 78 37.97 26.87 -1.95
C VAL A 78 37.01 27.98 -1.56
N THR A 79 36.48 28.71 -2.53
CA THR A 79 35.38 29.66 -2.25
C THR A 79 34.12 28.89 -1.88
N LEU A 80 33.26 29.50 -1.05
CA LEU A 80 32.01 28.89 -0.61
C LEU A 80 31.12 28.40 -1.77
N PRO A 81 30.94 29.13 -2.89
CA PRO A 81 30.18 28.62 -4.03
C PRO A 81 30.77 27.35 -4.64
N ILE A 82 32.10 27.25 -4.72
CA ILE A 82 32.78 26.06 -5.24
C ILE A 82 32.62 24.88 -4.26
N ALA A 83 32.77 25.12 -2.96
CA ALA A 83 32.56 24.08 -1.94
C ALA A 83 31.14 23.49 -2.03
N LEU A 84 30.12 24.34 -2.24
CA LEU A 84 28.74 23.89 -2.40
C LEU A 84 28.54 23.02 -3.63
N MET A 85 29.18 23.35 -4.75
CA MET A 85 29.11 22.55 -5.99
C MET A 85 29.77 21.19 -5.81
N ILE A 86 30.89 21.12 -5.10
CA ILE A 86 31.62 19.86 -4.86
C ILE A 86 30.86 18.98 -3.86
N LEU A 87 30.34 19.57 -2.78
CA LEU A 87 29.73 18.84 -1.66
C LEU A 87 28.25 18.50 -1.89
N ASP A 88 27.55 19.24 -2.76
CA ASP A 88 26.14 18.99 -3.09
C ASP A 88 25.77 19.33 -4.56
N PRO A 89 26.37 18.62 -5.53
CA PRO A 89 26.14 18.88 -6.96
C PRO A 89 24.66 18.90 -7.40
N PRO A 90 23.77 17.99 -6.93
CA PRO A 90 22.36 17.99 -7.34
C PRO A 90 21.62 19.28 -6.98
N THR A 91 21.97 19.91 -5.86
CA THR A 91 21.36 21.18 -5.41
C THR A 91 22.01 22.38 -6.10
N TYR A 92 23.32 22.30 -6.30
CA TYR A 92 24.17 23.38 -6.84
C TYR A 92 24.92 22.92 -8.10
N PRO A 93 24.24 22.69 -9.23
CA PRO A 93 24.88 22.26 -10.46
C PRO A 93 25.74 23.33 -11.13
N SER A 94 25.65 24.61 -10.72
CA SER A 94 26.38 25.71 -11.34
C SER A 94 26.80 26.80 -10.36
N LEU A 95 27.89 27.51 -10.70
CA LEU A 95 28.42 28.64 -9.92
C LEU A 95 27.37 29.74 -9.72
N SER A 96 26.55 30.04 -10.74
CA SER A 96 25.50 31.04 -10.65
C SER A 96 24.45 30.69 -9.59
N ARG A 97 24.06 29.41 -9.50
CA ARG A 97 23.10 28.92 -8.51
C ARG A 97 23.69 28.91 -7.10
N ALA A 98 24.95 28.50 -6.95
CA ALA A 98 25.67 28.54 -5.67
C ALA A 98 25.88 29.97 -5.16
N ARG A 99 26.29 30.91 -6.03
CA ARG A 99 26.42 32.34 -5.70
C ARG A 99 25.07 32.96 -5.33
N LYS A 100 23.99 32.59 -6.01
CA LYS A 100 22.63 33.03 -5.66
C LYS A 100 22.25 32.60 -4.24
N ALA A 101 22.55 31.36 -3.86
CA ALA A 101 22.28 30.88 -2.49
C ALA A 101 23.06 31.65 -1.42
N CYS A 102 24.34 31.98 -1.67
CA CYS A 102 25.15 32.81 -0.77
C CYS A 102 24.58 34.23 -0.64
N ARG A 103 24.20 34.86 -1.78
CA ARG A 103 23.57 36.20 -1.78
C ARG A 103 22.24 36.24 -1.05
N GLN A 104 21.45 35.17 -1.14
CA GLN A 104 20.18 35.03 -0.43
C GLN A 104 20.35 34.75 1.07
N GLY A 105 21.59 34.62 1.57
CA GLY A 105 21.85 34.31 2.98
C GLY A 105 21.36 32.93 3.40
N VAL A 106 21.22 32.00 2.46
CA VAL A 106 20.74 30.61 2.71
C VAL A 106 21.87 29.72 3.25
N VAL A 107 23.11 30.17 3.18
CA VAL A 107 24.29 29.39 3.56
C VAL A 107 24.98 30.05 4.74
N VAL A 108 25.40 29.24 5.69
CA VAL A 108 26.03 29.64 6.95
C VAL A 108 27.32 28.88 7.12
N LEU A 109 28.34 29.55 7.64
CA LEU A 109 29.63 28.97 7.95
C LEU A 109 29.85 28.95 9.46
N THR A 110 30.24 27.78 9.98
CA THR A 110 30.71 27.63 11.35
C THR A 110 32.15 27.12 11.31
N ASN A 111 33.11 27.92 11.75
CA ASN A 111 34.51 27.48 11.80
C ASN A 111 34.79 26.73 13.11
N ARG A 112 35.30 25.49 12.99
CA ARG A 112 35.96 24.79 14.10
C ARG A 112 37.45 25.13 14.01
N VAL A 113 37.99 25.88 14.96
CA VAL A 113 39.46 25.99 15.08
C VAL A 113 39.94 24.69 15.70
N ALA A 114 40.67 23.87 14.95
CA ALA A 114 41.48 22.83 15.54
C ALA A 114 42.63 23.53 16.27
N ARG A 115 42.82 23.27 17.57
CA ARG A 115 44.03 23.71 18.28
C ARG A 115 45.21 23.02 17.60
N PRO A 116 46.21 23.74 17.06
CA PRO A 116 47.48 23.11 16.80
C PRO A 116 48.12 22.80 18.16
N SER A 117 48.34 21.53 18.47
CA SER A 117 49.30 21.14 19.50
C SER A 117 50.70 21.48 18.96
N PHE A 118 51.10 22.75 19.07
CA PHE A 118 52.42 23.21 18.67
C PHE A 118 53.39 23.02 19.84
N THR A 119 53.82 21.78 20.06
CA THR A 119 54.98 21.45 20.87
C THR A 119 55.94 20.60 20.05
N ARG A 120 56.82 21.26 19.30
CA ARG A 120 58.27 20.98 19.19
C ARG A 120 58.86 21.66 17.95
N ARG A 121 60.06 22.23 18.15
CA ARG A 121 61.03 22.71 17.14
C ARG A 121 60.87 24.11 16.55
N LEU A 122 60.71 25.16 17.37
CA LEU A 122 61.17 26.50 16.92
C LEU A 122 61.40 27.55 18.02
N VAL A 123 61.94 27.15 19.18
CA VAL A 123 62.35 28.11 20.24
C VAL A 123 63.88 28.26 20.36
N SER A 124 64.69 27.55 19.58
CA SER A 124 66.15 27.63 19.75
C SER A 124 66.88 28.69 18.93
N ARG A 125 66.22 29.56 18.13
CA ARG A 125 66.98 30.44 17.22
C ARG A 125 66.57 31.89 17.01
N LEU A 126 65.58 32.43 17.73
CA LEU A 126 65.25 33.87 17.61
C LEU A 126 65.16 34.54 18.99
N LYS A 127 66.31 34.64 19.65
CA LYS A 127 66.62 35.75 20.56
C LYS A 127 67.13 36.90 19.70
N SER A 128 66.26 37.83 19.33
CA SER A 128 66.58 39.27 19.22
C SER A 128 65.47 39.99 18.46
N LEU A 129 64.88 41.00 19.15
CA LEU A 129 64.27 42.20 18.56
C LEU A 129 63.07 42.00 17.64
N VAL A 130 61.88 42.10 18.23
CA VAL A 130 60.83 43.10 17.94
C VAL A 130 59.63 42.75 18.84
N LEU A 131 59.06 43.77 19.47
CA LEU A 131 57.87 43.72 20.32
C LEU A 131 56.70 42.98 19.64
N LEU A 132 56.58 41.67 19.88
CA LEU A 132 55.38 40.91 19.56
C LEU A 132 54.31 41.26 20.60
N ARG A 133 53.39 42.17 20.26
CA ARG A 133 52.09 42.27 20.93
C ARG A 133 51.47 40.86 20.98
N PRO A 134 50.89 40.42 22.10
CA PRO A 134 50.17 39.15 22.13
C PRO A 134 49.07 39.19 21.07
N LEU A 135 49.02 38.16 20.23
CA LEU A 135 47.91 37.97 19.28
C LEU A 135 46.59 38.01 20.06
N PRO A 136 45.56 38.72 19.57
CA PRO A 136 44.28 38.76 20.25
C PRO A 136 43.74 37.34 20.37
N SER A 137 43.40 36.94 21.59
CA SER A 137 42.65 35.72 21.84
C SER A 137 41.32 35.78 21.09
N PHE A 138 41.18 34.98 20.03
CA PHE A 138 39.95 34.95 19.22
C PHE A 138 38.81 34.24 19.99
N PRO A 139 37.57 34.77 19.95
CA PRO A 139 36.46 34.23 20.72
C PRO A 139 35.88 32.92 20.14
N LYS A 140 35.13 32.20 21.00
CA LYS A 140 34.45 30.91 20.77
C LYS A 140 33.58 30.90 19.49
N LYS A 141 33.44 29.70 18.86
CA LYS A 141 32.58 29.33 17.71
C LYS A 141 31.70 30.48 17.17
N LYS A 142 32.17 31.19 16.14
CA LYS A 142 31.38 32.22 15.45
C LYS A 142 30.69 31.61 14.23
N THR A 143 29.36 31.55 14.25
CA THR A 143 28.55 31.22 13.09
C THR A 143 28.30 32.51 12.31
N ILE A 144 28.58 32.52 11.00
CA ILE A 144 28.42 33.69 10.15
C ILE A 144 27.63 33.34 8.87
N ARG A 145 26.86 34.31 8.35
CA ARG A 145 26.26 34.17 7.01
C ARG A 145 27.37 34.06 5.96
N GLY A 146 27.31 33.00 5.17
CA GLY A 146 28.30 32.69 4.15
C GLY A 146 28.13 33.59 2.92
N ARG A 147 29.19 34.33 2.57
CA ARG A 147 29.28 35.19 1.40
C ARG A 147 30.00 34.44 0.27
N ALA A 148 29.77 34.85 -0.97
CA ALA A 148 30.40 34.22 -2.13
C ALA A 148 31.94 34.32 -2.12
N ALA A 149 32.49 35.33 -1.44
CA ALA A 149 33.93 35.53 -1.27
C ALA A 149 34.54 34.70 -0.12
N ASP A 150 33.71 34.11 0.74
CA ASP A 150 34.21 33.38 1.91
C ASP A 150 34.96 32.12 1.48
N ARG A 151 36.02 31.80 2.22
CA ARG A 151 36.84 30.61 2.01
C ARG A 151 36.42 29.50 2.97
N VAL A 152 36.28 28.30 2.43
CA VAL A 152 35.94 27.09 3.18
C VAL A 152 37.19 26.23 3.29
N THR A 153 37.48 25.77 4.50
CA THR A 153 38.57 24.84 4.79
C THR A 153 38.02 23.49 5.25
N PRO A 154 38.84 22.43 5.31
CA PRO A 154 38.50 21.14 5.92
C PRO A 154 37.94 21.21 7.36
N THR A 155 38.22 22.31 8.08
CA THR A 155 37.76 22.50 9.47
C THR A 155 36.47 23.33 9.56
N SER A 156 36.01 23.91 8.46
CA SER A 156 34.72 24.60 8.37
C SER A 156 33.57 23.59 8.40
N LYS A 157 32.42 23.99 8.94
CA LYS A 157 31.13 23.35 8.68
C LYS A 157 30.28 24.31 7.85
N ILE A 158 29.70 23.79 6.77
CA ILE A 158 28.78 24.55 5.93
C ILE A 158 27.36 24.09 6.29
N SER A 159 26.51 25.01 6.70
CA SER A 159 25.12 24.72 7.03
C SER A 159 24.19 25.46 6.08
N ILE A 160 23.22 24.75 5.51
CA ILE A 160 22.17 25.34 4.68
C ILE A 160 21.01 25.68 5.63
N GLN A 161 20.76 26.98 5.79
CA GLN A 161 19.63 27.48 6.56
C GLN A 161 18.47 27.85 5.65
N THR A 162 17.24 27.65 6.13
CA THR A 162 16.07 28.26 5.52
C THR A 162 15.36 29.06 6.58
N ARG A 163 14.81 30.21 6.19
CA ARG A 163 13.85 30.91 7.04
C ARG A 163 12.58 30.08 7.05
N ILE A 164 12.19 29.58 8.20
CA ILE A 164 10.87 29.02 8.44
C ILE A 164 10.20 30.04 9.34
N THR A 165 9.35 30.87 8.74
CA THR A 165 8.52 31.76 9.53
C THR A 165 7.39 30.92 10.13
N THR A 166 6.91 31.32 11.30
CA THR A 166 5.66 30.78 11.88
C THR A 166 4.45 30.95 10.95
N LYS A 167 4.58 31.77 9.88
CA LYS A 167 3.55 32.05 8.88
C LYS A 167 3.37 30.94 7.82
N GLY A 168 4.25 29.94 7.75
CA GLY A 168 4.08 28.81 6.81
C GLY A 168 5.39 28.28 6.20
N TYR A 169 5.27 27.20 5.43
CA TYR A 169 6.41 26.64 4.68
C TYR A 169 6.93 27.67 3.64
N PRO A 170 8.26 27.75 3.40
CA PRO A 170 8.86 28.80 2.60
C PRO A 170 8.22 28.94 1.21
N SER A 171 7.93 30.19 0.85
CA SER A 171 7.09 30.63 -0.29
C SER A 171 7.18 29.72 -1.51
N LEU A 172 6.17 28.89 -1.66
CA LEU A 172 5.89 28.19 -2.90
C LEU A 172 5.25 29.20 -3.85
N SER A 173 5.82 29.39 -5.03
CA SER A 173 5.24 30.26 -6.08
C SER A 173 3.99 29.66 -6.73
N TYR A 174 3.24 28.87 -5.98
CA TYR A 174 2.15 28.07 -6.47
C TYR A 174 0.86 28.45 -5.77
N ALA A 175 -0.23 28.49 -6.53
CA ALA A 175 -1.55 28.71 -5.98
C ALA A 175 -1.97 27.58 -5.03
N ALA A 176 -2.87 27.93 -4.11
CA ALA A 176 -3.52 27.00 -3.20
C ALA A 176 -4.15 25.80 -3.96
N PRO A 177 -4.26 24.63 -3.31
CA PRO A 177 -4.88 23.46 -3.92
C PRO A 177 -6.36 23.75 -4.25
N PRO A 178 -6.86 23.29 -5.41
CA PRO A 178 -8.26 23.48 -5.81
C PRO A 178 -9.21 22.44 -5.17
N PHE A 179 -8.83 21.83 -4.05
CA PHE A 179 -9.59 20.80 -3.35
C PHE A 179 -9.35 20.90 -1.84
N PRO A 180 -10.34 20.55 -1.00
CA PRO A 180 -10.14 20.49 0.45
C PRO A 180 -9.21 19.33 0.80
N LEU A 181 -8.35 19.55 1.79
CA LEU A 181 -7.48 18.52 2.33
C LEU A 181 -7.55 18.57 3.86
N PRO A 182 -8.49 17.83 4.48
CA PRO A 182 -8.60 17.80 5.93
C PRO A 182 -7.32 17.27 6.60
N VAL A 183 -6.88 17.96 7.65
CA VAL A 183 -5.80 17.50 8.53
C VAL A 183 -6.46 16.83 9.72
N LEU A 184 -6.22 15.53 9.86
CA LEU A 184 -6.76 14.73 10.96
C LEU A 184 -5.90 14.92 12.22
N TYR A 185 -4.59 15.03 12.04
CA TYR A 185 -3.63 15.17 13.13
C TYR A 185 -2.37 15.88 12.64
N GLN A 186 -1.72 16.67 13.49
CA GLN A 186 -0.36 17.14 13.24
C GLN A 186 0.39 17.49 14.53
N ASP A 187 1.68 17.17 14.55
CA ASP A 187 2.66 17.56 15.56
C ASP A 187 3.91 18.16 14.88
N SER A 188 5.04 18.28 15.58
CA SER A 188 6.28 18.81 15.01
C SER A 188 7.02 17.85 14.05
N HIS A 189 6.75 16.57 14.12
CA HIS A 189 7.43 15.49 13.40
C HIS A 189 6.60 14.93 12.25
N LEU A 190 5.30 14.73 12.42
CA LEU A 190 4.40 14.18 11.40
C LEU A 190 3.03 14.87 11.34
N ALA A 191 2.24 14.49 10.34
CA ALA A 191 0.84 14.81 10.21
C ALA A 191 0.07 13.67 9.56
N LEU A 192 -1.21 13.53 9.89
CA LEU A 192 -2.18 12.70 9.19
C LEU A 192 -3.18 13.58 8.44
N ILE A 193 -3.46 13.22 7.21
CA ILE A 193 -4.43 13.92 6.35
C ILE A 193 -5.46 12.94 5.81
N ASN A 194 -6.65 13.44 5.47
CA ASN A 194 -7.66 12.67 4.72
C ASN A 194 -7.60 13.04 3.24
N LYS A 195 -7.02 12.16 2.42
CA LYS A 195 -6.89 12.35 0.97
C LYS A 195 -8.27 12.18 0.31
N PRO A 196 -8.77 13.17 -0.47
CA PRO A 196 -9.97 12.98 -1.28
C PRO A 196 -9.72 12.05 -2.47
N SER A 197 -10.78 11.38 -2.95
CA SER A 197 -10.74 10.61 -4.21
C SER A 197 -10.49 11.54 -5.41
N GLY A 198 -9.88 11.01 -6.46
CA GLY A 198 -9.55 11.74 -7.70
C GLY A 198 -8.23 12.53 -7.69
N VAL A 199 -7.59 12.68 -6.52
CA VAL A 199 -6.30 13.40 -6.38
C VAL A 199 -5.12 12.43 -6.37
N VAL A 200 -4.03 12.73 -7.09
CA VAL A 200 -2.83 11.86 -7.05
C VAL A 200 -1.94 12.16 -5.85
N THR A 201 -1.25 11.14 -5.31
CA THR A 201 -0.28 11.37 -4.22
C THR A 201 0.92 12.21 -4.68
N LEU A 202 1.55 11.79 -5.79
CA LEU A 202 2.71 12.44 -6.40
C LEU A 202 2.39 12.79 -7.86
N SER A 203 2.82 13.96 -8.32
CA SER A 203 2.75 14.30 -9.75
C SER A 203 3.77 13.49 -10.56
N HIS A 204 3.37 13.04 -11.75
CA HIS A 204 4.28 12.36 -12.68
C HIS A 204 5.42 13.29 -13.14
N ARG A 205 6.63 12.72 -13.32
CA ARG A 205 7.82 13.46 -13.75
C ARG A 205 7.68 14.12 -15.13
N ARG A 206 6.79 13.62 -15.99
CA ARG A 206 6.51 14.15 -17.34
C ARG A 206 5.50 15.32 -17.36
N GLY A 207 5.09 15.83 -16.20
CA GLY A 207 3.95 16.74 -16.10
C GLY A 207 2.62 15.98 -16.28
N GLY A 208 1.51 16.55 -15.82
CA GLY A 208 0.19 15.91 -16.03
C GLY A 208 -0.84 16.14 -14.94
N HIS A 209 -0.42 16.53 -13.73
CA HIS A 209 -1.38 16.78 -12.62
C HIS A 209 -1.23 18.15 -11.95
N GLY A 210 -0.28 19.00 -12.37
CA GLY A 210 -0.18 20.39 -11.91
C GLY A 210 -0.41 20.57 -10.40
N LYS A 211 -1.48 21.30 -10.05
CA LYS A 211 -1.93 21.59 -8.67
C LYS A 211 -2.71 20.43 -8.01
N MET A 212 -3.16 19.44 -8.79
CA MET A 212 -3.94 18.26 -8.36
C MET A 212 -3.05 17.16 -7.78
N SER A 213 -2.25 17.46 -6.76
CA SER A 213 -1.54 16.41 -6.02
C SER A 213 -1.44 16.69 -4.53
N ILE A 214 -1.38 15.64 -3.72
CA ILE A 214 -1.19 15.77 -2.27
C ILE A 214 0.12 16.47 -1.97
N ARG A 215 1.23 16.02 -2.57
CA ARG A 215 2.53 16.70 -2.42
C ARG A 215 2.40 18.20 -2.69
N HIS A 216 1.60 18.59 -3.69
CA HIS A 216 1.31 20.01 -3.98
C HIS A 216 0.67 20.73 -2.80
N ALA A 217 -0.41 20.18 -2.28
CA ALA A 217 -1.27 20.77 -1.25
C ALA A 217 -0.62 20.89 0.13
N LEU A 218 0.21 19.91 0.55
CA LEU A 218 0.73 19.84 1.94
C LEU A 218 1.27 21.15 2.53
N PRO A 219 2.09 21.95 1.81
CA PRO A 219 2.66 23.17 2.38
C PRO A 219 1.67 24.30 2.59
N HIS A 220 0.50 24.23 1.93
CA HIS A 220 -0.60 25.19 2.08
C HIS A 220 -1.51 24.86 3.26
N VAL A 221 -1.51 23.61 3.70
CA VAL A 221 -2.49 23.07 4.65
C VAL A 221 -1.84 22.75 6.00
N LEU A 222 -0.56 22.34 5.99
CA LEU A 222 0.17 21.99 7.22
C LEU A 222 0.93 23.18 7.79
N SER A 223 1.01 23.23 9.11
CA SER A 223 1.87 24.16 9.83
C SER A 223 3.32 23.65 9.84
N PRO A 224 4.33 24.53 9.73
CA PRO A 224 5.72 24.14 9.97
C PRO A 224 5.92 23.59 11.39
N PRO A 225 6.87 22.66 11.60
CA PRO A 225 7.26 22.24 12.94
C PRO A 225 7.69 23.40 13.82
N SER A 226 7.32 23.35 15.08
CA SER A 226 7.88 24.19 16.14
C SER A 226 8.93 23.39 16.93
N ASN A 227 9.95 24.08 17.45
CA ASN A 227 10.88 23.53 18.43
C ASN A 227 11.64 22.24 18.00
N THR A 228 11.86 22.02 16.69
CA THR A 228 12.48 20.79 16.16
C THR A 228 13.56 21.06 15.11
N LEU A 229 14.57 20.20 15.02
CA LEU A 229 15.67 20.27 14.04
C LEU A 229 15.40 19.42 12.77
N ASN A 230 16.19 19.66 11.71
CA ASN A 230 16.11 18.90 10.45
C ASN A 230 14.71 18.90 9.80
N ILE A 231 14.03 20.04 9.90
CA ILE A 231 12.72 20.27 9.30
C ILE A 231 12.81 20.11 7.79
N LEU A 232 11.85 19.38 7.20
CA LEU A 232 11.75 19.28 5.76
C LEU A 232 11.27 20.62 5.20
N ARG A 233 11.99 21.12 4.19
CA ARG A 233 11.56 22.32 3.45
C ARG A 233 10.13 22.20 2.91
N ARG A 234 9.68 20.98 2.67
CA ARG A 234 8.33 20.62 2.24
C ARG A 234 7.96 19.32 2.94
N PRO A 235 6.78 19.21 3.58
CA PRO A 235 6.29 17.93 4.08
C PRO A 235 6.21 16.90 2.97
N GLN A 236 6.45 15.64 3.30
CA GLN A 236 6.50 14.55 2.33
C GLN A 236 5.62 13.38 2.76
N PRO A 237 4.80 12.81 1.86
CA PRO A 237 4.10 11.58 2.15
C PRO A 237 5.11 10.43 2.29
N VAL A 238 4.94 9.57 3.30
CA VAL A 238 5.84 8.42 3.55
C VAL A 238 5.36 7.16 2.80
N HIS A 239 4.08 7.13 2.42
CA HIS A 239 3.45 6.10 1.58
C HIS A 239 2.54 6.78 0.54
N ARG A 240 1.90 5.99 -0.31
CA ARG A 240 0.98 6.49 -1.35
C ARG A 240 -0.37 5.77 -1.29
N LEU A 241 -1.41 6.50 -1.69
CA LEU A 241 -2.69 5.95 -2.11
C LEU A 241 -2.88 6.20 -3.60
N ASP A 242 -3.68 5.35 -4.25
CA ASP A 242 -4.01 5.50 -5.66
C ASP A 242 -4.90 6.73 -5.88
N LYS A 243 -5.02 7.16 -7.15
CA LYS A 243 -5.74 8.39 -7.50
C LYS A 243 -7.18 8.35 -6.98
N LEU A 244 -7.88 7.25 -7.23
CA LEU A 244 -9.29 7.08 -6.88
C LEU A 244 -9.51 6.64 -5.42
N THR A 245 -8.48 6.15 -4.73
CA THR A 245 -8.58 5.74 -3.32
C THR A 245 -8.62 6.97 -2.40
N SER A 246 -9.63 7.08 -1.54
CA SER A 246 -9.69 8.11 -0.50
C SER A 246 -9.09 7.63 0.82
N GLY A 247 -8.88 8.54 1.77
CA GLY A 247 -8.62 8.18 3.16
C GLY A 247 -7.28 8.62 3.71
N ILE A 248 -6.89 8.01 4.83
CA ILE A 248 -5.79 8.46 5.69
C ILE A 248 -4.44 8.33 4.98
N MET A 249 -3.63 9.40 5.07
CA MET A 249 -2.24 9.38 4.66
C MET A 249 -1.30 9.98 5.71
N VAL A 250 -0.16 9.34 5.90
CA VAL A 250 0.91 9.78 6.81
C VAL A 250 1.91 10.68 6.08
N ILE A 251 2.18 11.83 6.68
CA ILE A 251 3.07 12.86 6.17
C ILE A 251 4.20 13.12 7.16
N ALA A 252 5.44 13.02 6.72
CA ALA A 252 6.58 13.45 7.50
C ALA A 252 6.83 14.96 7.35
N LYS A 253 7.08 15.64 8.46
CA LYS A 253 7.45 17.06 8.52
C LYS A 253 8.95 17.27 8.80
N THR A 254 9.63 16.25 9.30
CA THR A 254 11.08 16.28 9.59
C THR A 254 11.82 15.14 8.90
N LYS A 255 13.12 15.31 8.66
CA LYS A 255 13.95 14.28 8.02
C LYS A 255 14.06 12.99 8.85
N PRO A 256 14.24 13.04 10.19
CA PRO A 256 14.21 11.85 11.04
C PRO A 256 12.89 11.08 10.95
N ALA A 257 11.75 11.79 11.05
CA ALA A 257 10.43 11.19 10.91
C ALA A 257 10.25 10.50 9.55
N LEU A 258 10.67 11.16 8.46
CA LEU A 258 10.61 10.57 7.12
C LEU A 258 11.38 9.23 7.05
N VAL A 259 12.58 9.17 7.60
CA VAL A 259 13.39 7.95 7.57
C VAL A 259 12.78 6.85 8.43
N LYS A 260 12.40 7.15 9.68
CA LYS A 260 11.81 6.18 10.62
C LYS A 260 10.49 5.63 10.09
N LEU A 261 9.57 6.50 9.66
CA LEU A 261 8.27 6.08 9.14
C LEU A 261 8.41 5.29 7.84
N SER A 262 9.21 5.75 6.88
CA SER A 262 9.43 4.98 5.64
C SER A 262 10.04 3.60 5.90
N LYS A 263 10.88 3.48 6.93
CA LYS A 263 11.40 2.19 7.38
C LYS A 263 10.29 1.28 7.92
N SER A 264 9.44 1.78 8.83
CA SER A 264 8.30 1.01 9.37
C SER A 264 7.31 0.54 8.28
N PHE A 265 7.07 1.36 7.25
CA PHE A 265 6.25 0.92 6.10
C PHE A 265 6.93 -0.20 5.28
N ALA A 266 8.26 -0.17 5.16
CA ALA A 266 9.02 -1.19 4.44
C ALA A 266 9.11 -2.50 5.22
N GLU A 267 9.24 -2.41 6.54
CA GLU A 267 9.31 -3.55 7.48
C GLU A 267 7.93 -4.15 7.80
N ARG A 268 6.85 -3.49 7.36
CA ARG A 268 5.45 -3.90 7.54
C ARG A 268 4.93 -3.77 8.98
N ASP A 269 5.57 -2.93 9.79
CA ASP A 269 5.17 -2.64 11.18
C ASP A 269 3.93 -1.74 11.27
N VAL A 270 3.46 -1.24 10.12
CA VAL A 270 2.31 -0.34 10.03
C VAL A 270 1.04 -1.13 9.73
N GLN A 271 0.09 -1.09 10.67
CA GLN A 271 -1.26 -1.61 10.46
C GLN A 271 -2.06 -0.60 9.62
N LYS A 272 -2.70 -1.09 8.57
CA LYS A 272 -3.50 -0.28 7.64
C LYS A 272 -4.85 -0.94 7.48
N TYR A 273 -5.90 -0.15 7.46
CA TYR A 273 -7.27 -0.62 7.33
C TYR A 273 -7.96 0.13 6.20
N TYR A 274 -8.70 -0.62 5.41
CA TYR A 274 -9.46 -0.12 4.30
C TYR A 274 -10.86 -0.69 4.34
N THR A 275 -11.85 0.13 4.01
CA THR A 275 -13.21 -0.33 3.75
C THR A 275 -13.48 -0.24 2.25
N ALA A 276 -14.10 -1.28 1.69
CA ALA A 276 -14.46 -1.37 0.29
C ALA A 276 -15.85 -1.98 0.11
N ILE A 277 -16.50 -1.69 -1.01
CA ILE A 277 -17.70 -2.42 -1.45
C ILE A 277 -17.32 -3.27 -2.66
N LEU A 278 -17.57 -4.56 -2.58
CA LEU A 278 -17.36 -5.54 -3.65
C LEU A 278 -18.66 -5.78 -4.41
N ASN A 279 -18.54 -6.06 -5.70
CA ASN A 279 -19.62 -6.51 -6.57
C ASN A 279 -19.69 -8.05 -6.54
N GLY A 280 -20.65 -8.62 -5.81
CA GLY A 280 -20.77 -10.07 -5.60
C GLY A 280 -20.50 -10.52 -4.16
N LEU A 281 -20.67 -11.83 -3.95
CA LEU A 281 -20.37 -12.52 -2.70
C LEU A 281 -18.97 -13.16 -2.79
N PRO A 282 -17.98 -12.68 -2.03
CA PRO A 282 -16.68 -13.31 -2.01
C PRO A 282 -16.73 -14.62 -1.23
N ASP A 283 -16.13 -15.69 -1.76
CA ASP A 283 -15.97 -16.94 -1.03
C ASP A 283 -15.12 -16.73 0.23
N GLU A 284 -15.63 -17.17 1.39
CA GLU A 284 -14.88 -17.07 2.65
C GLU A 284 -13.83 -18.18 2.74
N VAL A 285 -12.60 -17.84 2.34
CA VAL A 285 -11.46 -18.77 2.43
C VAL A 285 -10.79 -18.66 3.80
N GLY A 286 -11.04 -19.62 4.68
CA GLY A 286 -10.24 -19.93 5.89
C GLY A 286 -10.04 -18.78 6.88
N LEU A 287 -10.72 -18.85 8.03
CA LEU A 287 -10.62 -17.84 9.08
C LEU A 287 -9.40 -18.07 9.97
N VAL A 288 -8.46 -17.12 9.98
CA VAL A 288 -7.39 -17.04 11.00
C VAL A 288 -7.67 -15.84 11.90
N ASN A 289 -7.97 -16.10 13.18
CA ASN A 289 -8.31 -15.06 14.18
C ASN A 289 -9.47 -14.13 13.73
N GLY A 290 -10.46 -14.67 13.01
CA GLY A 290 -11.62 -13.92 12.51
C GLY A 290 -11.34 -13.05 11.27
N TRP A 291 -10.24 -13.33 10.55
CA TRP A 291 -9.92 -12.72 9.27
C TRP A 291 -9.62 -13.80 8.23
N ASN A 292 -10.18 -13.64 7.04
CA ASN A 292 -9.80 -14.40 5.85
C ASN A 292 -8.44 -13.89 5.36
N VAL A 293 -7.61 -14.78 4.81
CA VAL A 293 -6.25 -14.44 4.37
C VAL A 293 -6.08 -14.69 2.88
N ILE A 294 -5.70 -13.64 2.15
CA ILE A 294 -5.26 -13.75 0.76
C ILE A 294 -3.74 -13.67 0.73
N ASP A 295 -3.10 -14.75 0.28
CA ASP A 295 -1.69 -14.80 -0.07
C ASP A 295 -1.55 -15.13 -1.56
N SER A 296 -1.41 -14.08 -2.37
CA SER A 296 -1.31 -14.20 -3.82
C SER A 296 -0.32 -13.19 -4.38
N ASN A 297 0.13 -13.41 -5.61
CA ASN A 297 1.05 -12.49 -6.27
C ASN A 297 0.29 -11.32 -6.90
N CYS A 298 0.70 -10.09 -6.61
CA CYS A 298 0.32 -8.93 -7.42
C CYS A 298 1.41 -8.68 -8.47
N GLY A 299 1.17 -9.18 -9.68
CA GLY A 299 2.19 -9.24 -10.73
C GLY A 299 3.31 -10.20 -10.33
N VAL A 300 4.55 -9.72 -10.30
CA VAL A 300 5.74 -10.55 -9.98
C VAL A 300 6.08 -10.63 -8.49
N LYS A 301 5.30 -10.00 -7.60
CA LYS A 301 5.63 -9.94 -6.17
C LYS A 301 4.49 -10.43 -5.31
N GLN A 302 4.83 -11.27 -4.32
CA GLN A 302 3.92 -11.69 -3.27
C GLN A 302 3.29 -10.51 -2.54
N ALA A 303 1.99 -10.65 -2.29
CA ALA A 303 1.13 -9.72 -1.60
C ALA A 303 0.22 -10.46 -0.63
N ILE A 304 0.14 -9.94 0.60
CA ILE A 304 -0.66 -10.55 1.67
C ILE A 304 -1.67 -9.53 2.16
N THR A 305 -2.93 -9.95 2.21
CA THR A 305 -4.07 -9.15 2.66
C THR A 305 -4.96 -9.99 3.58
N GLU A 306 -5.15 -9.52 4.81
CA GLU A 306 -6.22 -10.02 5.69
C GLU A 306 -7.52 -9.28 5.35
N TRP A 307 -8.67 -9.95 5.36
CA TRP A 307 -9.96 -9.30 5.09
C TRP A 307 -11.11 -9.95 5.86
N LYS A 308 -12.23 -9.25 5.98
CA LYS A 308 -13.48 -9.79 6.54
C LYS A 308 -14.68 -9.02 6.03
N VAL A 309 -15.83 -9.67 6.03
CA VAL A 309 -17.10 -9.03 5.71
C VAL A 309 -17.59 -8.20 6.89
N LYS A 310 -18.17 -7.04 6.59
CA LYS A 310 -18.86 -6.17 7.54
C LYS A 310 -20.38 -6.24 7.39
N GLU A 311 -20.85 -6.24 6.15
CA GLU A 311 -22.29 -6.17 5.81
C GLU A 311 -22.54 -6.66 4.38
N TYR A 312 -23.70 -7.27 4.16
CA TYR A 312 -24.24 -7.59 2.83
C TYR A 312 -25.43 -6.67 2.51
N ALA A 313 -25.62 -6.35 1.22
CA ALA A 313 -26.85 -5.74 0.72
C ALA A 313 -27.27 -6.41 -0.58
N THR A 314 -28.57 -6.72 -0.69
CA THR A 314 -29.16 -7.20 -1.94
C THR A 314 -29.19 -6.09 -2.99
N SER A 315 -29.00 -6.44 -4.26
CA SER A 315 -29.02 -5.51 -5.39
C SER A 315 -29.30 -6.26 -6.69
N LEU A 316 -30.35 -5.87 -7.41
CA LEU A 316 -30.69 -6.43 -8.74
C LEU A 316 -29.61 -6.18 -9.81
N LYS A 317 -28.69 -5.25 -9.56
CA LYS A 317 -27.65 -4.85 -10.52
C LYS A 317 -26.30 -5.46 -10.20
N ALA A 318 -26.13 -6.03 -9.02
CA ALA A 318 -24.87 -6.57 -8.58
C ALA A 318 -24.68 -8.00 -9.10
N SER A 319 -23.42 -8.41 -9.22
CA SER A 319 -23.10 -9.82 -9.45
C SER A 319 -23.73 -10.67 -8.34
N GLU A 320 -24.32 -11.80 -8.70
CA GLU A 320 -24.97 -12.72 -7.75
C GLU A 320 -26.05 -12.06 -6.89
N ASN A 321 -26.58 -10.91 -7.31
CA ASN A 321 -27.56 -10.09 -6.57
C ASN A 321 -27.09 -9.49 -5.24
N TYR A 322 -25.78 -9.43 -4.96
CA TYR A 322 -25.26 -8.89 -3.70
C TYR A 322 -24.13 -7.87 -3.87
N LEU A 323 -24.16 -6.86 -3.00
CA LEU A 323 -23.04 -6.02 -2.68
C LEU A 323 -22.48 -6.41 -1.32
N THR A 324 -21.15 -6.53 -1.24
CA THR A 324 -20.48 -6.93 0.00
C THR A 324 -19.59 -5.81 0.51
N LEU A 325 -19.91 -5.26 1.69
CA LEU A 325 -19.04 -4.31 2.39
C LEU A 325 -17.98 -5.08 3.16
N VAL A 326 -16.72 -4.88 2.81
CA VAL A 326 -15.57 -5.58 3.41
C VAL A 326 -14.61 -4.62 4.09
N GLN A 327 -13.90 -5.14 5.10
CA GLN A 327 -12.72 -4.51 5.66
C GLN A 327 -11.47 -5.27 5.21
N PHE A 328 -10.52 -4.58 4.59
CA PHE A 328 -9.21 -5.08 4.25
C PHE A 328 -8.15 -4.58 5.23
N LYS A 329 -7.16 -5.43 5.50
CA LYS A 329 -5.99 -5.17 6.33
C LYS A 329 -4.73 -5.68 5.62
N PRO A 330 -4.21 -4.91 4.65
CA PRO A 330 -3.06 -5.33 3.85
C PRO A 330 -1.76 -5.29 4.64
N LYS A 331 -1.01 -6.41 4.64
CA LYS A 331 0.34 -6.49 5.21
C LYS A 331 1.37 -5.89 4.28
N THR A 332 1.21 -6.10 2.98
CA THR A 332 2.04 -5.51 1.93
C THR A 332 1.40 -4.26 1.33
N GLY A 333 2.12 -3.53 0.47
CA GLY A 333 1.62 -2.34 -0.23
C GLY A 333 2.00 -2.34 -1.70
N ARG A 334 1.54 -3.34 -2.46
CA ARG A 334 1.78 -3.42 -3.91
C ARG A 334 0.85 -2.50 -4.69
N PHE A 335 1.23 -2.19 -5.94
CA PHE A 335 0.41 -1.37 -6.82
C PHE A 335 -0.94 -2.05 -7.07
N HIS A 336 -2.03 -1.32 -6.82
CA HIS A 336 -3.41 -1.82 -6.98
C HIS A 336 -3.72 -3.10 -6.18
N GLN A 337 -2.96 -3.39 -5.10
CA GLN A 337 -3.04 -4.68 -4.41
C GLN A 337 -4.47 -5.11 -4.03
N LEU A 338 -5.21 -4.26 -3.32
CA LEU A 338 -6.57 -4.60 -2.87
C LEU A 338 -7.56 -4.76 -4.04
N ARG A 339 -7.34 -4.01 -5.12
CA ARG A 339 -8.15 -4.04 -6.33
C ARG A 339 -7.97 -5.36 -7.09
N ILE A 340 -6.71 -5.76 -7.25
CA ILE A 340 -6.32 -7.05 -7.84
C ILE A 340 -6.81 -8.20 -6.97
N HIS A 341 -6.59 -8.15 -5.65
CA HIS A 341 -7.05 -9.22 -4.75
C HIS A 341 -8.58 -9.38 -4.80
N ALA A 342 -9.33 -8.27 -4.81
CA ALA A 342 -10.78 -8.32 -4.91
C ALA A 342 -11.25 -8.93 -6.24
N SER A 343 -10.67 -8.49 -7.36
CA SER A 343 -11.08 -8.96 -8.68
C SER A 343 -10.57 -10.37 -9.01
N GLU A 344 -9.27 -10.60 -8.95
CA GLU A 344 -8.63 -11.82 -9.47
C GLU A 344 -8.63 -12.97 -8.45
N VAL A 345 -8.70 -12.68 -7.15
CA VAL A 345 -8.67 -13.73 -6.12
C VAL A 345 -10.03 -13.99 -5.51
N LEU A 346 -10.79 -12.94 -5.18
CA LEU A 346 -12.14 -13.10 -4.64
C LEU A 346 -13.23 -13.22 -5.71
N GLY A 347 -12.92 -12.96 -6.98
CA GLY A 347 -13.92 -12.92 -8.06
C GLY A 347 -14.91 -11.75 -7.95
N CYS A 348 -14.78 -10.89 -6.94
CA CYS A 348 -15.71 -9.81 -6.63
C CYS A 348 -15.00 -8.46 -6.72
N PRO A 349 -14.96 -7.80 -7.90
CA PRO A 349 -14.24 -6.55 -8.08
C PRO A 349 -14.82 -5.42 -7.21
N ILE A 350 -13.96 -4.47 -6.84
CA ILE A 350 -14.38 -3.29 -6.08
C ILE A 350 -15.30 -2.42 -6.95
N ILE A 351 -16.43 -2.00 -6.39
CA ILE A 351 -17.40 -1.13 -7.07
C ILE A 351 -16.72 0.16 -7.56
N GLY A 352 -16.91 0.48 -8.84
CA GLY A 352 -16.34 1.66 -9.50
C GLY A 352 -14.88 1.50 -9.92
N ASP A 353 -14.32 0.29 -9.86
CA ASP A 353 -12.99 -0.03 -10.35
C ASP A 353 -12.97 -0.40 -11.84
N VAL A 354 -12.95 0.62 -12.69
CA VAL A 354 -12.99 0.45 -14.16
C VAL A 354 -11.81 -0.35 -14.73
N GLU A 355 -10.67 -0.44 -14.02
CA GLU A 355 -9.49 -1.13 -14.56
C GLU A 355 -9.51 -2.64 -14.29
N HIS A 356 -10.19 -3.09 -13.22
CA HIS A 356 -10.17 -4.49 -12.78
C HIS A 356 -11.58 -5.11 -12.72
N ASP A 357 -12.63 -4.44 -13.20
CA ASP A 357 -14.00 -4.93 -13.12
C ASP A 357 -14.43 -5.94 -14.19
N GLY A 358 -13.52 -6.30 -15.11
CA GLY A 358 -13.78 -7.27 -16.19
C GLY A 358 -14.78 -6.80 -17.26
N GLY A 359 -15.44 -5.66 -17.09
CA GLY A 359 -16.39 -5.10 -18.05
C GLY A 359 -17.74 -5.80 -18.17
N GLY A 360 -18.15 -6.62 -17.19
CA GLY A 360 -19.49 -7.23 -17.15
C GLY A 360 -20.63 -6.22 -16.97
N GLU A 361 -21.86 -6.65 -17.25
CA GLU A 361 -23.05 -5.78 -17.16
C GLU A 361 -23.25 -5.17 -15.76
N SER A 362 -23.08 -6.00 -14.72
CA SER A 362 -23.14 -5.55 -13.32
C SER A 362 -22.07 -4.50 -13.01
N ALA A 363 -20.85 -4.68 -13.52
CA ALA A 363 -19.77 -3.71 -13.37
C ALA A 363 -20.11 -2.37 -14.05
N MET A 364 -20.62 -2.41 -15.28
CA MET A 364 -21.02 -1.21 -16.02
C MET A 364 -22.06 -0.38 -15.28
N CYS A 365 -23.02 -1.02 -14.61
CA CYS A 365 -24.06 -0.37 -13.82
C CYS A 365 -23.51 0.55 -12.70
N PHE A 366 -22.28 0.32 -12.24
CA PHE A 366 -21.72 1.07 -11.11
C PHE A 366 -20.53 1.98 -11.46
N ARG A 367 -20.03 1.99 -12.70
CA ARG A 367 -18.84 2.78 -13.09
C ARG A 367 -18.98 4.29 -12.82
N GLU A 368 -20.17 4.84 -12.99
CA GLU A 368 -20.45 6.26 -12.77
C GLU A 368 -20.44 6.67 -11.28
N SER A 369 -20.50 5.71 -10.37
CA SER A 369 -20.55 5.98 -8.92
C SER A 369 -19.18 6.29 -8.30
N GLY A 370 -18.10 6.14 -9.09
CA GLY A 370 -16.72 6.27 -8.65
C GLY A 370 -16.28 5.17 -7.66
N MET A 371 -14.97 5.01 -7.47
CA MET A 371 -14.44 3.87 -6.71
C MET A 371 -14.83 3.88 -5.23
N TYR A 372 -15.29 2.72 -4.71
CA TYR A 372 -15.63 2.49 -3.30
C TYR A 372 -14.50 1.78 -2.58
N LEU A 373 -13.39 2.51 -2.40
CA LEU A 373 -12.25 2.07 -1.60
C LEU A 373 -11.72 3.24 -0.78
N CYS A 374 -11.72 3.10 0.55
CA CYS A 374 -11.28 4.12 1.48
C CYS A 374 -10.27 3.54 2.48
N SER A 375 -9.12 4.20 2.66
CA SER A 375 -8.19 3.94 3.78
C SER A 375 -8.77 4.58 5.04
N ASP A 376 -9.51 3.83 5.84
CA ASP A 376 -10.28 4.34 6.96
C ASP A 376 -9.58 4.21 8.32
N GLY A 377 -8.44 3.52 8.37
CA GLY A 377 -7.66 3.41 9.59
C GLY A 377 -6.17 3.17 9.39
N ILE A 378 -5.39 3.67 10.33
CA ILE A 378 -3.95 3.42 10.38
C ILE A 378 -3.44 3.36 11.82
N GLU A 379 -2.47 2.48 12.07
CA GLU A 379 -1.73 2.43 13.33
C GLU A 379 -0.24 2.47 13.03
N ILE A 380 0.45 3.47 13.59
CA ILE A 380 1.88 3.70 13.38
C ILE A 380 2.57 3.94 14.71
N LYS A 381 3.81 3.47 14.83
CA LYS A 381 4.71 3.91 15.89
C LYS A 381 5.10 5.37 15.68
N HIS A 382 4.91 6.21 16.69
CA HIS A 382 5.32 7.61 16.62
C HIS A 382 6.86 7.70 16.54
N PRO A 383 7.43 8.52 15.62
CA PRO A 383 8.85 8.50 15.36
C PRO A 383 9.71 9.11 16.47
N GLU A 384 9.15 9.97 17.33
CA GLU A 384 9.94 10.72 18.34
C GLU A 384 9.39 10.68 19.78
N PHE A 385 8.09 10.40 19.98
CA PHE A 385 7.50 10.42 21.33
C PHE A 385 7.89 9.18 22.10
N LYS A 386 8.15 9.36 23.40
CA LYS A 386 8.62 8.28 24.28
C LYS A 386 7.67 7.99 25.43
N SER A 387 6.80 8.92 25.79
CA SER A 387 5.77 8.72 26.81
C SER A 387 4.41 9.26 26.35
N LEU A 388 3.34 8.76 26.98
CA LEU A 388 1.97 9.25 26.75
C LEU A 388 1.78 10.71 27.18
N GLU A 389 2.61 11.24 28.08
CA GLU A 389 2.55 12.65 28.52
C GLU A 389 2.87 13.64 27.38
N GLU A 390 3.61 13.20 26.36
CA GLU A 390 3.91 14.00 25.16
C GLU A 390 2.74 14.04 24.16
N CYS A 391 1.74 13.18 24.36
CA CYS A 391 0.69 12.91 23.39
C CYS A 391 -0.49 13.87 23.55
N PRO A 392 -0.83 14.68 22.54
CA PRO A 392 -2.00 15.54 22.61
C PRO A 392 -3.29 14.73 22.51
N GLU A 393 -4.29 15.09 23.32
CA GLU A 393 -5.65 14.59 23.19
C GLU A 393 -6.33 15.23 21.96
N MET A 394 -6.85 14.39 21.07
CA MET A 394 -7.52 14.84 19.85
C MET A 394 -8.57 13.82 19.41
N GLU A 395 -9.73 14.31 18.99
CA GLU A 395 -10.82 13.48 18.48
C GLU A 395 -10.37 12.65 17.26
N GLY A 396 -10.69 11.35 17.25
CA GLY A 396 -10.31 10.42 16.18
C GLY A 396 -8.84 9.96 16.20
N VAL A 397 -8.06 10.35 17.21
CA VAL A 397 -6.69 9.88 17.44
C VAL A 397 -6.59 9.23 18.82
N GLU A 398 -6.16 7.97 18.85
CA GLU A 398 -5.91 7.22 20.07
C GLU A 398 -4.42 6.92 20.21
N TRP A 399 -3.94 6.94 21.45
CA TRP A 399 -2.55 6.66 21.79
C TRP A 399 -2.46 5.37 22.59
N GLU A 400 -1.46 4.56 22.28
CA GLU A 400 -1.20 3.29 22.98
C GLU A 400 0.30 3.18 23.26
N GLU A 401 0.68 2.96 24.51
CA GLU A 401 2.05 2.63 24.87
C GLU A 401 2.28 1.12 24.74
N ARG A 402 3.28 0.73 23.95
CA ARG A 402 3.74 -0.66 23.79
C ARG A 402 5.21 -0.75 24.19
N GLU A 403 5.72 -1.96 24.42
CA GLU A 403 7.13 -2.17 24.80
C GLU A 403 8.14 -1.47 23.87
N GLU A 404 7.80 -1.38 22.58
CA GLU A 404 8.68 -0.78 21.58
C GLU A 404 8.58 0.76 21.53
N GLY A 405 7.54 1.37 22.11
CA GLY A 405 7.31 2.81 22.13
C GLY A 405 5.83 3.20 21.99
N ILE A 406 5.59 4.48 21.71
CA ILE A 406 4.25 5.04 21.60
C ILE A 406 3.68 4.82 20.20
N TYR A 407 2.48 4.25 20.12
CA TYR A 407 1.71 4.06 18.91
C TYR A 407 0.57 5.07 18.82
N LEU A 408 0.39 5.60 17.62
CA LEU A 408 -0.72 6.46 17.23
C LEU A 408 -1.66 5.64 16.35
N LYS A 409 -2.94 5.59 16.75
CA LYS A 409 -4.03 5.03 15.95
C LYS A 409 -4.93 6.16 15.50
N CYS A 410 -5.31 6.15 14.23
CA CYS A 410 -6.26 7.10 13.70
C CYS A 410 -7.29 6.36 12.85
N ARG A 411 -8.56 6.70 13.08
CA ARG A 411 -9.71 6.18 12.34
C ARG A 411 -10.51 7.35 11.78
N ILE A 412 -11.06 7.16 10.59
CA ILE A 412 -12.06 8.07 10.03
C ILE A 412 -13.33 7.28 9.74
N GLU A 413 -14.46 7.97 9.79
CA GLU A 413 -15.70 7.39 9.32
C GLU A 413 -15.61 7.07 7.83
N THR A 414 -16.26 5.96 7.45
CA THR A 414 -16.37 5.60 6.04
C THR A 414 -17.20 6.68 5.32
N PRO A 415 -16.81 7.12 4.10
CA PRO A 415 -17.54 8.17 3.39
C PRO A 415 -19.03 7.83 3.25
N GLU A 416 -19.91 8.80 3.48
CA GLU A 416 -21.38 8.64 3.49
C GLU A 416 -21.92 7.91 2.26
N LYS A 417 -21.28 8.10 1.09
CA LYS A 417 -21.65 7.42 -0.16
C LYS A 417 -21.70 5.89 -0.04
N PHE A 418 -20.88 5.28 0.83
CA PHE A 418 -20.84 3.83 1.03
C PHE A 418 -22.17 3.33 1.61
N GLY A 419 -22.57 3.85 2.77
CA GLY A 419 -23.84 3.47 3.41
C GLY A 419 -25.05 3.85 2.55
N LYS A 420 -24.98 5.00 1.86
CA LYS A 420 -26.04 5.43 0.93
C LYS A 420 -26.23 4.45 -0.24
N LEU A 421 -25.14 3.90 -0.79
CA LEU A 421 -25.22 2.90 -1.85
C LEU A 421 -25.86 1.60 -1.31
N MET A 422 -25.32 1.06 -0.21
CA MET A 422 -25.81 -0.18 0.40
C MET A 422 -27.31 -0.11 0.71
N ARG A 423 -27.75 0.97 1.38
CA ARG A 423 -29.16 1.18 1.72
C ARG A 423 -30.05 1.33 0.47
N ARG A 424 -29.60 2.12 -0.51
CA ARG A 424 -30.38 2.37 -1.74
C ARG A 424 -30.62 1.09 -2.54
N GLU A 425 -29.63 0.21 -2.62
CA GLU A 425 -29.78 -1.04 -3.37
C GLU A 425 -30.69 -2.03 -2.63
N ARG A 426 -30.57 -2.13 -1.30
CA ARG A 426 -31.49 -2.93 -0.46
C ARG A 426 -32.94 -2.47 -0.62
N GLU A 427 -33.21 -1.17 -0.45
CA GLU A 427 -34.56 -0.60 -0.59
C GLU A 427 -35.16 -0.78 -1.99
N ARG A 428 -34.32 -0.87 -3.04
CA ARG A 428 -34.78 -1.15 -4.41
C ARG A 428 -35.14 -2.61 -4.59
N PHE A 429 -34.37 -3.49 -3.99
CA PHE A 429 -34.64 -4.93 -4.03
C PHE A 429 -35.93 -5.26 -3.27
N GLU A 430 -36.10 -4.71 -2.06
CA GLU A 430 -37.31 -4.88 -1.25
C GLU A 430 -38.57 -4.43 -2.01
N LYS A 431 -38.53 -3.28 -2.69
CA LYS A 431 -39.66 -2.81 -3.51
C LYS A 431 -39.96 -3.72 -4.70
N PHE A 432 -38.93 -4.28 -5.32
CA PHE A 432 -39.10 -5.21 -6.42
C PHE A 432 -39.80 -6.50 -5.96
N GLU A 433 -39.46 -6.99 -4.76
CA GLU A 433 -40.15 -8.13 -4.14
C GLU A 433 -41.60 -7.79 -3.75
N GLU A 434 -41.85 -6.61 -3.17
CA GLU A 434 -43.19 -6.15 -2.78
C GLU A 434 -44.13 -5.96 -4.00
N GLU A 435 -43.60 -5.56 -5.16
CA GLU A 435 -44.38 -5.32 -6.38
C GLU A 435 -44.76 -6.62 -7.12
N GLY A 436 -44.30 -7.79 -6.68
CA GLY A 436 -44.81 -9.09 -7.11
C GLY A 436 -44.58 -9.42 -8.59
N TYR A 437 -43.53 -8.87 -9.21
CA TYR A 437 -43.17 -9.20 -10.59
C TYR A 437 -42.78 -10.68 -10.69
N GLU A 438 -43.47 -11.43 -11.56
CA GLU A 438 -43.08 -12.80 -11.91
C GLU A 438 -41.65 -12.80 -12.44
N THR A 439 -40.78 -13.56 -11.77
CA THR A 439 -39.41 -13.76 -12.15
C THR A 439 -39.36 -14.45 -13.51
N THR A 440 -39.05 -13.70 -14.56
CA THR A 440 -38.63 -14.30 -15.84
C THR A 440 -37.46 -15.25 -15.54
N GLU A 441 -37.45 -16.42 -16.21
CA GLU A 441 -36.67 -17.66 -16.00
C GLU A 441 -35.20 -17.57 -15.50
N GLU A 442 -34.59 -16.38 -15.44
CA GLU A 442 -33.27 -16.10 -14.85
C GLU A 442 -33.29 -15.87 -13.33
N THR A 443 -34.46 -15.81 -12.68
CA THR A 443 -34.61 -15.69 -11.21
C THR A 443 -35.57 -16.74 -10.66
N ASN A 444 -35.39 -18.00 -11.07
CA ASN A 444 -36.13 -19.13 -10.51
C ASN A 444 -35.84 -19.25 -8.98
N PRO A 445 -36.84 -19.38 -8.09
CA PRO A 445 -36.65 -19.66 -6.66
C PRO A 445 -35.75 -20.87 -6.36
N GLU A 446 -35.66 -21.83 -7.28
CA GLU A 446 -34.70 -22.95 -7.19
C GLU A 446 -33.24 -22.49 -7.27
N THR A 447 -32.97 -21.38 -7.97
CA THR A 447 -31.66 -20.75 -8.05
C THR A 447 -31.32 -20.10 -6.71
N VAL A 448 -32.26 -19.37 -6.10
CA VAL A 448 -32.11 -18.76 -4.76
C VAL A 448 -31.90 -19.83 -3.67
N MET A 449 -32.64 -20.94 -3.72
CA MET A 449 -32.45 -22.12 -2.84
C MET A 449 -31.12 -22.86 -3.10
N ARG A 450 -30.58 -22.81 -4.33
CA ARG A 450 -29.24 -23.36 -4.65
C ARG A 450 -28.11 -22.55 -3.99
N TYR A 451 -28.34 -21.27 -3.68
CA TYR A 451 -27.32 -20.37 -3.11
C TYR A 451 -27.28 -20.38 -1.58
N GLU A 452 -28.41 -20.64 -0.89
CA GLU A 452 -28.41 -20.82 0.57
C GLU A 452 -27.67 -22.09 1.02
N ASN A 453 -27.45 -23.06 0.12
CA ASN A 453 -26.78 -24.34 0.39
C ASN A 453 -25.31 -24.41 -0.06
N ARG A 454 -24.67 -23.30 -0.48
CA ARG A 454 -23.25 -23.32 -0.87
C ARG A 454 -22.35 -23.56 0.35
N GLY A 455 -21.74 -24.74 0.38
CA GLY A 455 -20.99 -25.30 1.50
C GLY A 455 -21.67 -26.51 2.15
N GLU A 456 -22.96 -26.74 1.92
CA GLU A 456 -23.62 -28.00 2.29
C GLU A 456 -23.20 -29.13 1.35
N GLY A 457 -23.14 -28.91 0.04
CA GLY A 457 -22.73 -29.93 -0.94
C GLY A 457 -21.33 -30.49 -0.63
N PHE A 458 -20.35 -29.61 -0.40
CA PHE A 458 -19.01 -30.03 0.05
C PHE A 458 -19.04 -30.80 1.39
N LYS A 459 -19.85 -30.35 2.36
CA LYS A 459 -20.03 -31.04 3.65
C LYS A 459 -20.74 -32.39 3.50
N ARG A 460 -21.65 -32.55 2.54
CA ARG A 460 -22.31 -33.83 2.22
C ARG A 460 -21.32 -34.78 1.57
N ILE A 461 -20.49 -34.29 0.64
CA ILE A 461 -19.48 -35.10 -0.06
C ILE A 461 -18.33 -35.55 0.88
N PHE A 462 -17.86 -34.69 1.79
CA PHE A 462 -16.76 -34.98 2.72
C PHE A 462 -17.20 -35.29 4.17
N GLY A 463 -18.51 -35.34 4.42
CA GLY A 463 -19.08 -35.48 5.76
C GLY A 463 -18.78 -36.83 6.39
N ASP A 464 -19.28 -37.90 5.77
CA ASP A 464 -19.10 -39.28 6.27
C ASP A 464 -17.79 -39.91 5.80
N ASP A 465 -17.20 -39.39 4.71
CA ASP A 465 -15.98 -39.91 4.12
C ASP A 465 -15.02 -38.77 3.75
N ARG A 466 -13.86 -38.75 4.41
CA ARG A 466 -12.82 -37.72 4.22
C ARG A 466 -11.75 -38.08 3.20
N ARG A 467 -11.89 -39.21 2.49
CA ARG A 467 -10.94 -39.62 1.45
C ARG A 467 -10.89 -38.57 0.34
N PRO A 468 -9.70 -38.19 -0.14
CA PRO A 468 -9.54 -37.26 -1.26
C PRO A 468 -10.29 -37.70 -2.52
N VAL A 469 -10.86 -36.75 -3.26
CA VAL A 469 -11.63 -37.02 -4.49
C VAL A 469 -10.85 -36.56 -5.71
N ILE A 470 -10.62 -37.45 -6.66
CA ILE A 470 -10.00 -37.15 -7.95
C ILE A 470 -11.12 -36.88 -8.97
N LEU A 471 -11.11 -35.69 -9.54
CA LEU A 471 -11.96 -35.32 -10.67
C LEU A 471 -11.27 -35.67 -11.97
N PHE A 472 -11.98 -36.40 -12.82
CA PHE A 472 -11.46 -36.87 -14.10
C PHE A 472 -12.50 -36.71 -15.22
N ASP A 473 -12.02 -36.64 -16.46
CA ASP A 473 -12.89 -36.54 -17.63
C ASP A 473 -13.25 -37.93 -18.17
N GLY A 474 -14.51 -38.33 -18.02
CA GLY A 474 -15.00 -39.64 -18.42
C GLY A 474 -14.98 -39.92 -19.93
N VAL A 475 -14.87 -38.88 -20.77
CA VAL A 475 -14.86 -39.00 -22.24
C VAL A 475 -13.43 -39.16 -22.79
N CYS A 476 -12.43 -38.92 -21.94
CA CYS A 476 -11.03 -38.88 -22.33
C CYS A 476 -10.31 -40.21 -22.03
N ASN A 477 -9.81 -40.89 -23.07
CA ASN A 477 -9.03 -42.14 -22.95
C ASN A 477 -7.84 -42.04 -21.99
N MET A 478 -7.25 -40.85 -21.91
CA MET A 478 -6.09 -40.53 -21.08
C MET A 478 -6.46 -40.47 -19.58
N CYS A 479 -7.55 -39.77 -19.26
CA CYS A 479 -8.04 -39.62 -17.90
C CYS A 479 -8.53 -40.97 -17.37
N ASN A 480 -9.25 -41.73 -18.19
CA ASN A 480 -9.70 -43.09 -17.85
C ASN A 480 -8.51 -44.03 -17.60
N SER A 481 -7.43 -43.94 -18.38
CA SER A 481 -6.21 -44.73 -18.13
C SER A 481 -5.52 -44.37 -16.80
N ALA A 482 -5.50 -43.07 -16.44
CA ALA A 482 -4.93 -42.61 -15.18
C ALA A 482 -5.78 -43.03 -13.96
N VAL A 483 -7.11 -43.01 -14.08
CA VAL A 483 -8.04 -43.50 -13.04
C VAL A 483 -7.87 -44.99 -12.84
N ASN A 484 -7.82 -45.78 -13.92
CA ASN A 484 -7.59 -47.23 -13.84
C ASN A 484 -6.28 -47.58 -13.14
N LEU A 485 -5.19 -46.89 -13.49
CA LEU A 485 -3.90 -47.09 -12.83
C LEU A 485 -3.93 -46.72 -11.34
N SER A 486 -4.65 -45.64 -10.99
CA SER A 486 -4.83 -45.22 -9.60
C SER A 486 -5.67 -46.23 -8.80
N LEU A 487 -6.69 -46.82 -9.41
CA LEU A 487 -7.49 -47.90 -8.80
C LEU A 487 -6.65 -49.15 -8.53
N ASP A 488 -5.79 -49.54 -9.48
CA ASP A 488 -4.94 -50.74 -9.36
C ASP A 488 -3.83 -50.58 -8.29
N TRP A 489 -3.33 -49.35 -8.07
CA TRP A 489 -2.28 -49.08 -7.08
C TRP A 489 -2.80 -48.71 -5.70
N ASP A 490 -4.01 -48.18 -5.60
CA ASP A 490 -4.62 -47.89 -4.32
C ASP A 490 -5.31 -49.13 -3.73
N ALA A 491 -4.49 -50.09 -3.32
CA ALA A 491 -4.93 -51.34 -2.69
C ALA A 491 -5.63 -51.12 -1.33
N LYS A 492 -5.53 -49.92 -0.73
CA LYS A 492 -6.16 -49.57 0.55
C LYS A 492 -7.46 -48.77 0.39
N GLY A 493 -7.76 -48.33 -0.84
CA GLY A 493 -8.94 -47.52 -1.12
C GLY A 493 -8.92 -46.16 -0.44
N GLU A 494 -7.77 -45.50 -0.36
CA GLU A 494 -7.61 -44.16 0.25
C GLU A 494 -8.10 -43.02 -0.66
N LEU A 495 -8.38 -43.28 -1.95
CA LEU A 495 -8.85 -42.31 -2.94
C LEU A 495 -10.27 -42.61 -3.45
N ARG A 496 -11.03 -41.53 -3.69
CA ARG A 496 -12.32 -41.54 -4.38
C ARG A 496 -12.24 -40.85 -5.74
N PHE A 497 -13.21 -41.09 -6.60
CA PHE A 497 -13.25 -40.56 -7.96
C PHE A 497 -14.63 -39.97 -8.28
N ALA A 498 -14.66 -38.86 -9.02
CA ALA A 498 -15.89 -38.28 -9.56
C ALA A 498 -15.63 -37.77 -10.98
N ALA A 499 -16.63 -37.87 -11.86
CA ALA A 499 -16.50 -37.33 -13.21
C ALA A 499 -16.60 -35.80 -13.16
N LEU A 500 -15.74 -35.09 -13.90
CA LEU A 500 -15.78 -33.62 -14.02
C LEU A 500 -17.14 -33.12 -14.49
N GLN A 501 -17.83 -33.90 -15.32
CA GLN A 501 -19.13 -33.54 -15.86
C GLN A 501 -20.32 -33.80 -14.91
N SER A 502 -20.11 -34.53 -13.82
CA SER A 502 -21.16 -34.90 -12.85
C SER A 502 -21.50 -33.74 -11.93
N ASP A 503 -22.67 -33.78 -11.28
CA ASP A 503 -23.10 -32.72 -10.36
C ASP A 503 -22.14 -32.60 -9.17
N VAL A 504 -21.66 -33.73 -8.65
CA VAL A 504 -20.58 -33.78 -7.64
C VAL A 504 -19.28 -33.19 -8.16
N GLY A 505 -18.89 -33.49 -9.40
CA GLY A 505 -17.67 -32.95 -10.00
C GLY A 505 -17.70 -31.43 -10.09
N ARG A 506 -18.83 -30.86 -10.53
CA ARG A 506 -19.03 -29.40 -10.62
C ARG A 506 -19.05 -28.74 -9.25
N GLU A 507 -19.72 -29.35 -8.27
CA GLU A 507 -19.75 -28.85 -6.90
C GLU A 507 -18.35 -28.87 -6.25
N LEU A 508 -17.55 -29.91 -6.51
CA LEU A 508 -16.18 -29.98 -6.03
C LEU A 508 -15.25 -28.96 -6.72
N LEU A 509 -15.42 -28.71 -8.02
CA LEU A 509 -14.69 -27.64 -8.73
C LEU A 509 -15.01 -26.26 -8.14
N LYS A 510 -16.30 -25.96 -7.94
CA LYS A 510 -16.77 -24.74 -7.27
C LYS A 510 -16.15 -24.59 -5.89
N SER A 511 -16.13 -25.66 -5.09
CA SER A 511 -15.64 -25.64 -3.71
C SER A 511 -14.16 -25.24 -3.60
N VAL A 512 -13.38 -25.45 -4.66
CA VAL A 512 -11.95 -25.09 -4.73
C VAL A 512 -11.69 -23.84 -5.58
N GLY A 513 -12.73 -23.04 -5.87
CA GLY A 513 -12.63 -21.77 -6.59
C GLY A 513 -12.33 -21.93 -8.09
N ARG A 514 -12.86 -22.98 -8.72
CA ARG A 514 -12.69 -23.25 -10.15
C ARG A 514 -14.00 -23.18 -10.92
N ASP A 515 -13.86 -22.86 -12.20
CA ASP A 515 -14.97 -22.88 -13.15
C ASP A 515 -15.54 -24.32 -13.27
N GLU A 516 -16.86 -24.43 -13.34
CA GLU A 516 -17.58 -25.70 -13.52
C GLU A 516 -17.19 -26.38 -14.83
N ASP A 517 -16.78 -25.59 -15.82
CA ASP A 517 -16.36 -26.05 -17.14
C ASP A 517 -14.83 -26.15 -17.28
N ASP A 518 -14.05 -26.09 -16.18
CA ASP A 518 -12.58 -26.26 -16.23
C ASP A 518 -12.21 -27.68 -16.67
N ILE A 519 -11.86 -27.80 -17.95
CA ILE A 519 -11.51 -29.05 -18.61
C ILE A 519 -10.07 -29.54 -18.31
N SER A 520 -9.45 -29.02 -17.24
CA SER A 520 -8.14 -29.46 -16.78
C SER A 520 -8.09 -30.99 -16.60
N THR A 521 -7.00 -31.59 -17.09
CA THR A 521 -6.87 -33.04 -17.27
C THR A 521 -7.04 -33.87 -15.99
N ILE A 522 -6.71 -33.31 -14.82
CA ILE A 522 -6.85 -33.97 -13.52
C ILE A 522 -6.89 -32.92 -12.40
N VAL A 523 -7.88 -33.03 -11.52
CA VAL A 523 -8.02 -32.21 -10.31
C VAL A 523 -8.14 -33.14 -9.11
N LEU A 524 -7.44 -32.84 -8.02
CA LEU A 524 -7.57 -33.53 -6.74
C LEU A 524 -8.16 -32.56 -5.72
N VAL A 525 -9.22 -32.97 -5.03
CA VAL A 525 -9.84 -32.20 -3.95
C VAL A 525 -9.64 -32.92 -2.62
N GLU A 526 -9.12 -32.21 -1.62
CA GLU A 526 -8.92 -32.69 -0.24
C GLU A 526 -9.72 -31.82 0.75
N ASP A 527 -10.19 -32.43 1.83
CA ASP A 527 -10.70 -31.72 3.02
C ASP A 527 -9.62 -31.73 4.12
N ASN A 528 -8.82 -30.65 4.19
CA ASN A 528 -7.78 -30.46 5.20
C ASN A 528 -8.03 -29.14 5.94
N GLU A 529 -9.05 -29.12 6.81
CA GLU A 529 -9.57 -27.91 7.48
C GLU A 529 -10.26 -26.93 6.50
N GLY A 530 -10.82 -27.47 5.41
CA GLY A 530 -11.44 -26.73 4.32
C GLY A 530 -11.13 -27.33 2.94
N PRO A 531 -11.87 -26.93 1.89
CA PRO A 531 -11.68 -27.42 0.53
C PRO A 531 -10.32 -26.99 -0.03
N LYS A 532 -9.53 -27.96 -0.51
CA LYS A 532 -8.23 -27.70 -1.13
C LYS A 532 -8.09 -28.43 -2.45
N GLY A 533 -7.91 -27.68 -3.54
CA GLY A 533 -7.72 -28.21 -4.89
C GLY A 533 -6.26 -28.27 -5.32
N TYR A 534 -5.85 -29.36 -5.97
CA TYR A 534 -4.57 -29.52 -6.67
C TYR A 534 -4.83 -29.86 -8.13
N THR A 535 -3.94 -29.46 -9.03
CA THR A 535 -4.22 -29.44 -10.47
C THR A 535 -2.96 -29.80 -11.25
N LYS A 536 -3.10 -30.38 -12.44
CA LYS A 536 -1.96 -30.69 -13.33
C LYS A 536 -0.83 -31.45 -12.59
N SER A 537 0.40 -30.93 -12.60
CA SER A 537 1.56 -31.53 -11.91
C SER A 537 1.36 -31.65 -10.41
N ASP A 538 0.69 -30.68 -9.79
CA ASP A 538 0.53 -30.63 -8.34
C ASP A 538 -0.45 -31.70 -7.86
N ALA A 539 -1.51 -31.97 -8.64
CA ALA A 539 -2.40 -33.10 -8.40
C ALA A 539 -1.63 -34.43 -8.46
N VAL A 540 -0.83 -34.63 -9.51
CA VAL A 540 -0.07 -35.88 -9.72
C VAL A 540 0.95 -36.12 -8.59
N LEU A 541 1.69 -35.08 -8.19
CA LEU A 541 2.65 -35.17 -7.09
C LEU A 541 1.95 -35.46 -5.75
N ARG A 542 0.78 -34.83 -5.51
CA ARG A 542 0.01 -35.05 -4.30
C ARG A 542 -0.59 -36.46 -4.23
N ILE A 543 -1.19 -36.94 -5.33
CA ILE A 543 -1.70 -38.32 -5.44
C ILE A 543 -0.57 -39.33 -5.19
N GLY A 544 0.60 -39.13 -5.80
CA GLY A 544 1.77 -39.98 -5.57
C GLY A 544 2.24 -39.99 -4.11
N SER A 545 2.10 -38.87 -3.39
CA SER A 545 2.41 -38.80 -1.96
C SER A 545 1.40 -39.53 -1.07
N LEU A 546 0.13 -39.59 -1.46
CA LEU A 546 -0.92 -40.31 -0.74
C LEU A 546 -0.75 -41.83 -0.90
N LEU A 547 -0.34 -42.28 -2.09
CA LEU A 547 -0.15 -43.71 -2.39
C LEU A 547 1.22 -44.26 -1.94
N ALA A 548 2.15 -43.40 -1.51
CA ALA A 548 3.48 -43.83 -1.09
C ALA A 548 3.47 -44.50 0.30
N PRO A 549 4.19 -45.63 0.50
CA PRO A 549 4.35 -46.24 1.82
C PRO A 549 4.90 -45.25 2.86
N LYS A 550 4.27 -45.18 4.04
CA LYS A 550 4.56 -44.21 5.14
C LYS A 550 6.02 -44.18 5.66
N TYR A 551 6.87 -45.09 5.22
CA TYR A 551 8.27 -45.24 5.63
C TYR A 551 9.27 -44.65 4.60
N ILE A 552 8.79 -44.13 3.47
CA ILE A 552 9.62 -43.60 2.39
C ILE A 552 9.75 -42.08 2.54
N PRO A 553 10.98 -41.51 2.52
CA PRO A 553 11.19 -40.06 2.57
C PRO A 553 10.46 -39.34 1.42
N VAL A 554 9.89 -38.16 1.68
CA VAL A 554 9.12 -37.37 0.70
C VAL A 554 9.90 -37.11 -0.60
N ASP A 555 11.22 -36.91 -0.51
CA ASP A 555 12.13 -36.75 -1.66
C ASP A 555 12.29 -38.02 -2.51
N LEU A 556 12.13 -39.20 -1.90
CA LEU A 556 12.19 -40.48 -2.60
C LEU A 556 10.80 -40.86 -3.14
N ALA A 557 9.74 -40.55 -2.40
CA ALA A 557 8.35 -40.71 -2.83
C ALA A 557 8.00 -39.84 -4.05
N SER A 558 8.46 -38.59 -4.08
CA SER A 558 8.31 -37.69 -5.23
C SER A 558 9.10 -38.14 -6.46
N LYS A 559 10.31 -38.71 -6.28
CA LYS A 559 11.08 -39.33 -7.37
C LYS A 559 10.44 -40.63 -7.89
N LEU A 560 9.88 -41.45 -7.00
CA LEU A 560 9.10 -42.63 -7.36
C LEU A 560 7.83 -42.22 -8.12
N ALA A 561 7.06 -41.25 -7.62
CA ALA A 561 5.89 -40.71 -8.30
C ALA A 561 6.24 -40.23 -9.72
N LEU A 562 7.34 -39.50 -9.91
CA LEU A 562 7.82 -39.08 -11.24
C LEU A 562 8.29 -40.24 -12.15
N ALA A 563 8.72 -41.37 -11.59
CA ALA A 563 9.10 -42.57 -12.34
C ALA A 563 7.89 -43.47 -12.69
N ILE A 564 6.83 -43.35 -11.90
CA ILE A 564 5.56 -44.07 -11.93
C ILE A 564 4.57 -43.41 -12.90
N VAL A 565 4.69 -42.09 -13.12
CA VAL A 565 3.92 -41.36 -14.13
C VAL A 565 4.17 -41.96 -15.53
N PRO A 566 3.13 -42.41 -16.26
CA PRO A 566 3.25 -42.93 -17.62
C PRO A 566 4.09 -42.02 -18.50
N LYS A 567 4.97 -42.61 -19.33
CA LYS A 567 5.89 -41.86 -20.23
C LYS A 567 5.19 -40.72 -20.97
N PHE A 568 3.95 -40.96 -21.42
CA PHE A 568 3.17 -39.97 -22.14
C PHE A 568 2.76 -38.76 -21.28
N LEU A 569 2.45 -38.91 -19.99
CA LEU A 569 2.13 -37.78 -19.10
C LEU A 569 3.37 -36.91 -18.87
N ARG A 570 4.53 -37.53 -18.72
CA ARG A 570 5.83 -36.84 -18.63
C ARG A 570 6.19 -36.09 -19.91
N ASP A 571 5.85 -36.65 -21.06
CA ASP A 571 6.08 -36.02 -22.37
C ASP A 571 5.01 -34.94 -22.68
N LEU A 572 3.79 -35.05 -22.13
CA LEU A 572 2.70 -34.06 -22.22
C LEU A 572 2.98 -32.77 -21.44
N PHE A 573 3.81 -32.82 -20.40
CA PHE A 573 4.18 -31.65 -19.58
C PHE A 573 4.91 -30.55 -20.35
N TYR A 574 5.36 -30.81 -21.57
CA TYR A 574 6.14 -29.85 -22.34
C TYR A 574 5.37 -29.08 -23.41
N ASP A 575 4.13 -29.43 -23.78
CA ASP A 575 3.39 -28.63 -24.79
C ASP A 575 1.85 -28.63 -24.62
N ASN A 576 1.26 -27.51 -25.06
CA ASN A 576 -0.15 -27.08 -24.99
C ASN A 576 -1.19 -28.10 -25.53
N VAL A 577 -1.87 -28.85 -24.65
CA VAL A 577 -2.92 -29.83 -25.04
C VAL A 577 -4.24 -29.66 -24.26
N ALA A 578 -4.62 -28.43 -23.87
CA ALA A 578 -6.05 -28.18 -23.62
C ALA A 578 -6.82 -28.15 -24.96
N ASP A 579 -6.25 -27.46 -25.95
CA ASP A 579 -6.92 -27.14 -27.22
C ASP A 579 -6.88 -28.25 -28.29
N ASN A 580 -6.17 -29.37 -28.06
CA ASN A 580 -5.96 -30.40 -29.09
C ASN A 580 -6.16 -31.86 -28.63
N ARG A 581 -6.60 -32.10 -27.38
CA ARG A 581 -6.64 -33.44 -26.76
C ARG A 581 -7.52 -34.47 -27.48
N TYR A 582 -8.69 -34.06 -27.98
CA TYR A 582 -9.59 -34.96 -28.73
C TYR A 582 -9.06 -35.33 -30.12
N ARG A 583 -8.21 -34.48 -30.71
CA ARG A 583 -7.67 -34.67 -32.06
C ARG A 583 -6.44 -35.59 -32.08
N VAL A 584 -5.78 -35.78 -30.95
CA VAL A 584 -4.55 -36.58 -30.83
C VAL A 584 -4.81 -38.01 -30.30
N MET A 585 -5.82 -38.23 -29.44
CA MET A 585 -5.96 -39.50 -28.70
C MET A 585 -7.35 -40.19 -28.75
N GLY A 586 -8.32 -39.61 -29.47
CA GLY A 586 -9.65 -40.20 -29.68
C GLY A 586 -10.58 -40.18 -28.46
N LYS A 587 -11.83 -40.62 -28.65
CA LYS A 587 -12.88 -40.78 -27.62
C LYS A 587 -13.24 -42.27 -27.47
N ARG A 588 -13.76 -42.69 -26.32
CA ARG A 588 -14.43 -43.98 -26.12
C ARG A 588 -15.75 -43.74 -25.38
N ASP A 589 -16.77 -44.53 -25.71
CA ASP A 589 -18.11 -44.46 -25.11
C ASP A 589 -18.33 -45.54 -24.02
N GLU A 590 -17.28 -45.95 -23.31
CA GLU A 590 -17.42 -46.93 -22.21
C GLU A 590 -16.57 -46.53 -21.00
N CYS A 591 -17.25 -46.14 -19.91
CA CYS A 591 -16.69 -46.05 -18.56
C CYS A 591 -16.58 -47.46 -17.98
N ARG A 592 -15.49 -47.77 -17.26
CA ARG A 592 -15.19 -49.10 -16.68
C ARG A 592 -16.09 -49.49 -15.50
N LEU A 593 -17.29 -48.92 -15.39
CA LEU A 593 -18.35 -49.36 -14.46
C LEU A 593 -18.79 -50.83 -14.69
N GLY A 594 -18.24 -51.53 -15.69
CA GLY A 594 -18.55 -52.92 -16.04
C GLY A 594 -17.73 -54.03 -15.36
N ASP A 595 -16.70 -53.73 -14.54
CA ASP A 595 -15.94 -54.77 -13.83
C ASP A 595 -16.63 -55.13 -12.49
N GLU A 596 -17.75 -55.87 -12.56
CA GLU A 596 -18.36 -56.66 -11.46
C GLU A 596 -18.55 -55.92 -10.11
N GLY A 597 -18.83 -54.61 -10.10
CA GLY A 597 -19.14 -53.85 -8.89
C GLY A 597 -17.97 -53.67 -7.90
N LYS A 598 -16.74 -54.07 -8.28
CA LYS A 598 -15.59 -54.17 -7.35
C LYS A 598 -15.08 -52.82 -6.80
N PHE A 599 -15.42 -51.71 -7.44
CA PHE A 599 -14.92 -50.37 -7.10
C PHE A 599 -16.05 -49.33 -6.97
N GLU A 600 -17.32 -49.75 -6.91
CA GLU A 600 -18.46 -48.82 -6.84
C GLU A 600 -18.39 -47.91 -5.60
N ASP A 601 -17.89 -48.42 -4.48
CA ASP A 601 -17.68 -47.68 -3.22
C ASP A 601 -16.59 -46.59 -3.31
N ARG A 602 -15.89 -46.50 -4.44
CA ARG A 602 -14.83 -45.53 -4.70
C ARG A 602 -15.26 -44.40 -5.63
N PHE A 603 -16.40 -44.53 -6.29
CA PHE A 603 -16.98 -43.45 -7.08
C PHE A 603 -17.98 -42.69 -6.22
N VAL A 604 -17.92 -41.37 -6.25
CA VAL A 604 -18.90 -40.54 -5.54
C VAL A 604 -20.11 -40.37 -6.45
N PRO A 605 -21.29 -40.91 -6.09
CA PRO A 605 -22.48 -40.77 -6.90
C PRO A 605 -23.10 -39.38 -6.74
N ASP A 606 -23.85 -38.94 -7.75
CA ASP A 606 -24.50 -37.63 -7.72
C ASP A 606 -25.65 -37.58 -6.68
N GLU A 607 -26.21 -38.74 -6.29
CA GLU A 607 -27.24 -38.84 -5.24
C GLU A 607 -26.77 -38.33 -3.86
N VAL A 608 -25.46 -38.14 -3.63
CA VAL A 608 -24.92 -37.56 -2.37
C VAL A 608 -25.30 -36.07 -2.21
N LEU A 609 -25.70 -35.41 -3.30
CA LEU A 609 -26.13 -34.01 -3.30
C LEU A 609 -27.64 -33.81 -3.13
N GLU A 610 -28.44 -34.87 -3.29
CA GLU A 610 -29.89 -34.88 -2.98
C GLU A 610 -30.11 -34.80 -1.45
#